data_AF-A0A6P1YPT0-F1
#
_entry.id   AF-A0A6P1YPT0-F1
#
_cell.length_a   1.000
_cell.length_b   1.000
_cell.length_c   1.000
_cell.angle_alpha   90.00
_cell.angle_beta   90.00
_cell.angle_gamma   90.00
#
_symmetry.space_group_name_H-M   'P 1'
#
loop_
_entity.id
_entity.type
_entity.pdbx_description
1 polymer ?
#
loop_
_entity_poly.entity_id
_entity_poly.type
_entity_poly.pdbx_seq_one_letter_code
_entity_poly.pdbx_strand_id
1 'polypeptide(L)'
;MEPYFQDSGSQFIQLAEALIEASRLEGVPVTVATFNQDGQLPGQHSPATIFAGPYDRDRIAAALHAVDVPRRPNGRYADADFLGALKATIGTLLEGGEGVIWMLSNNKNAPNNDPNVEANTRAFYDLLRSSPYVTRMVAFPLRMPVKGPNFAENGFIVYGIAYGARAAQALDVIVAPDTPLRALFADPPIFLKPLEPQTLELLITPQPVGEGAQMSMQQDVVVIDGLPGGARSTITFTGRVRNVAYPKKILSARLNASWADTDEADGTPVAGSARIGELAAGALSEPMTMTLDLVGPPKPDGFANLFTTDVTVDGYLKIVLQNLTFDLDDGFVAKAAAVFGGEMVGEGHRAFVEQQLPTIFFDFRGVDHTVSRVPLRLVFHYSPLPLYAAGAGLLLGLAGLAAIPLVLLRPRDHLVRVAGAAHRVRLRPGQQVTLTGGDGRAHIVRGRAFGRPSVLS
;
A
#
# COMPACT_ATOMS: atom_id res chain seq x y z
N MET A 1 -4.22 -16.03 35.99
CA MET A 1 -3.51 -17.00 35.14
C MET A 1 -3.62 -18.46 35.60
N GLU A 2 -3.88 -18.78 36.88
CA GLU A 2 -3.89 -20.18 37.36
C GLU A 2 -4.69 -21.20 36.51
N PRO A 3 -5.95 -20.93 36.13
CA PRO A 3 -6.75 -21.91 35.37
C PRO A 3 -6.11 -22.32 34.05
N TYR A 4 -5.34 -21.43 33.40
CA TYR A 4 -4.69 -21.72 32.13
C TYR A 4 -3.56 -22.74 32.25
N PHE A 5 -2.93 -22.87 33.42
CA PHE A 5 -1.87 -23.84 33.66
C PHE A 5 -2.39 -25.13 34.31
N GLN A 6 -3.50 -25.06 35.06
CA GLN A 6 -3.97 -26.18 35.89
C GLN A 6 -5.19 -26.92 35.34
N ASP A 7 -5.98 -26.31 34.46
CA ASP A 7 -7.08 -27.00 33.79
C ASP A 7 -6.53 -27.97 32.73
N SER A 8 -6.83 -29.25 32.87
CA SER A 8 -6.43 -30.31 31.91
C SER A 8 -6.95 -30.09 30.48
N GLY A 9 -8.04 -29.33 30.33
CA GLY A 9 -8.60 -28.95 29.03
C GLY A 9 -8.02 -27.65 28.46
N SER A 10 -7.14 -26.96 29.19
CA SER A 10 -6.53 -25.72 28.74
C SER A 10 -5.66 -25.95 27.51
N GLN A 11 -5.80 -25.07 26.52
CA GLN A 11 -4.95 -25.04 25.32
C GLN A 11 -3.87 -23.94 25.39
N PHE A 12 -3.67 -23.33 26.57
CA PHE A 12 -2.83 -22.15 26.72
C PHE A 12 -1.36 -22.41 26.36
N ILE A 13 -0.78 -23.52 26.83
CA ILE A 13 0.61 -23.88 26.54
C ILE A 13 0.79 -24.20 25.05
N GLN A 14 -0.14 -24.95 24.46
CA GLN A 14 -0.10 -25.28 23.03
C GLN A 14 -0.21 -24.02 22.17
N LEU A 15 -1.04 -23.05 22.57
CA LEU A 15 -1.09 -21.76 21.90
C LEU A 15 0.23 -21.00 22.04
N ALA A 16 0.83 -20.97 23.23
CA ALA A 16 2.11 -20.28 23.44
C ALA A 16 3.22 -20.87 22.56
N GLU A 17 3.30 -22.21 22.46
CA GLU A 17 4.21 -22.91 21.54
C GLU A 17 3.96 -22.52 20.08
N ALA A 18 2.69 -22.56 19.66
CA ALA A 18 2.30 -22.23 18.29
C ALA A 18 2.59 -20.75 17.95
N LEU A 19 2.37 -19.84 18.91
CA LEU A 19 2.68 -18.42 18.77
C LEU A 19 4.18 -18.19 18.60
N ILE A 20 5.02 -18.86 19.40
CA ILE A 20 6.48 -18.75 19.29
C ILE A 20 6.94 -19.27 17.92
N GLU A 21 6.44 -20.42 17.46
CA GLU A 21 6.79 -20.96 16.14
C GLU A 21 6.31 -20.05 15.00
N ALA A 22 5.09 -19.53 15.10
CA ALA A 22 4.49 -18.71 14.03
C ALA A 22 5.06 -17.28 13.94
N SER A 23 5.70 -16.79 15.01
CA SER A 23 6.26 -15.44 15.08
C SER A 23 7.79 -15.38 15.00
N ARG A 24 8.48 -16.52 14.91
CA ARG A 24 9.94 -16.55 14.83
C ARG A 24 10.44 -15.92 13.52
N LEU A 25 11.58 -15.26 13.61
CA LEU A 25 12.32 -14.73 12.46
C LEU A 25 13.58 -15.57 12.26
N GLU A 26 13.92 -15.84 11.00
CA GLU A 26 15.12 -16.61 10.68
C GLU A 26 16.38 -15.91 11.21
N GLY A 27 17.25 -16.67 11.89
CA GLY A 27 18.50 -16.15 12.46
C GLY A 27 18.34 -15.26 13.70
N VAL A 28 17.12 -15.01 14.18
CA VAL A 28 16.85 -14.21 15.38
C VAL A 28 16.64 -15.14 16.59
N PRO A 29 17.37 -14.95 17.70
CA PRO A 29 17.18 -15.77 18.90
C PRO A 29 15.81 -15.53 19.54
N VAL A 30 15.33 -16.56 20.24
CA VAL A 30 14.07 -16.53 20.99
C VAL A 30 14.39 -16.57 22.48
N THR A 31 13.74 -15.69 23.24
CA THR A 31 13.76 -15.69 24.69
C THR A 31 12.34 -15.91 25.19
N VAL A 32 12.15 -16.87 26.08
CA VAL A 32 10.87 -17.13 26.76
C VAL A 32 11.08 -16.87 28.24
N ALA A 33 10.21 -16.05 28.81
CA ALA A 33 10.26 -15.70 30.22
C ALA A 33 8.87 -15.67 30.84
N THR A 34 8.79 -15.97 32.13
CA THR A 34 7.59 -15.79 32.94
C THR A 34 7.73 -14.52 33.77
N PHE A 35 6.63 -13.88 34.14
CA PHE A 35 6.68 -12.66 34.93
C PHE A 35 5.66 -12.66 36.07
N ASN A 36 6.04 -12.00 37.14
CA ASN A 36 5.25 -11.68 38.33
C ASN A 36 5.78 -10.36 38.93
N GLN A 37 5.29 -9.96 40.10
CA GLN A 37 5.80 -8.79 40.79
C GLN A 37 7.15 -9.10 41.47
N ASP A 38 8.17 -8.33 41.10
CA ASP A 38 9.52 -8.48 41.65
C ASP A 38 9.54 -8.35 43.18
N GLY A 39 10.37 -9.15 43.84
CA GLY A 39 10.50 -9.18 45.30
C GLY A 39 9.40 -9.95 46.06
N GLN A 40 8.37 -10.48 45.39
CA GLN A 40 7.34 -11.30 46.07
C GLN A 40 7.77 -12.76 46.31
N LEU A 41 8.72 -13.25 45.52
CA LEU A 41 9.24 -14.61 45.58
C LEU A 41 10.72 -14.55 46.00
N PRO A 42 11.09 -15.13 47.16
CA PRO A 42 12.47 -15.08 47.63
C PRO A 42 13.46 -15.66 46.62
N GLY A 43 14.48 -14.89 46.25
CA GLY A 43 15.55 -15.32 45.35
C GLY A 43 15.16 -15.47 43.88
N GLN A 44 13.96 -15.01 43.49
CA GLN A 44 13.53 -15.00 42.09
C GLN A 44 13.43 -13.57 41.57
N HIS A 45 13.83 -13.37 40.31
CA HIS A 45 13.69 -12.12 39.59
C HIS A 45 12.56 -12.23 38.57
N SER A 46 11.95 -11.10 38.23
CA SER A 46 10.92 -11.01 37.19
C SER A 46 11.32 -10.02 36.10
N PRO A 47 11.23 -10.38 34.79
CA PRO A 47 10.90 -11.71 34.26
C PRO A 47 11.97 -12.78 34.56
N ALA A 48 11.53 -14.01 34.80
CA ALA A 48 12.37 -15.18 34.93
C ALA A 48 12.52 -15.88 33.57
N THR A 49 13.73 -15.89 33.02
CA THR A 49 14.00 -16.56 31.74
C THR A 49 13.98 -18.07 31.90
N ILE A 50 13.12 -18.75 31.14
CA ILE A 50 13.01 -20.22 31.10
C ILE A 50 13.67 -20.82 29.85
N PHE A 51 13.86 -20.00 28.81
CA PHE A 51 14.58 -20.37 27.59
C PHE A 51 15.22 -19.12 26.96
N ALA A 52 16.44 -19.24 26.47
CA ALA A 52 17.10 -18.23 25.64
C ALA A 52 18.06 -18.90 24.66
N GLY A 53 18.03 -18.49 23.39
CA GLY A 53 18.95 -18.95 22.37
C GLY A 53 18.31 -19.11 20.99
N PRO A 54 18.99 -19.81 20.06
CA PRO A 54 18.39 -20.18 18.77
C PRO A 54 17.11 -20.99 18.97
N TYR A 55 16.14 -20.82 18.07
CA TYR A 55 14.88 -21.56 18.15
C TYR A 55 15.11 -23.08 18.19
N ASP A 56 14.56 -23.72 19.22
CA ASP A 56 14.58 -25.17 19.43
C ASP A 56 13.21 -25.59 19.98
N ARG A 57 12.41 -26.25 19.12
CA ARG A 57 11.03 -26.61 19.41
C ARG A 57 10.90 -27.45 20.69
N ASP A 58 11.73 -28.49 20.82
CA ASP A 58 11.60 -29.46 21.90
C ASP A 58 12.03 -28.86 23.24
N ARG A 59 13.09 -28.03 23.24
CA ARG A 59 13.54 -27.32 24.44
C ARG A 59 12.56 -26.25 24.88
N ILE A 60 11.96 -25.51 23.94
CA ILE A 60 10.93 -24.51 24.25
C ILE A 60 9.69 -25.18 24.83
N ALA A 61 9.21 -26.26 24.20
CA ALA A 61 8.06 -27.02 24.70
C ALA A 61 8.32 -27.56 26.12
N ALA A 62 9.48 -28.18 26.34
CA ALA A 62 9.87 -28.67 27.66
C ALA A 62 9.92 -27.54 28.71
N ALA A 63 10.46 -26.36 28.35
CA ALA A 63 10.52 -25.21 29.25
C ALA A 63 9.14 -24.67 29.60
N LEU A 64 8.23 -24.56 28.62
CA LEU A 64 6.86 -24.09 28.83
C LEU A 64 6.05 -25.06 29.69
N HIS A 65 6.16 -26.37 29.44
CA HIS A 65 5.48 -27.39 30.23
C HIS A 65 5.99 -27.51 31.67
N ALA A 66 7.20 -27.01 31.96
CA ALA A 66 7.75 -26.95 33.32
C ALA A 66 7.31 -25.71 34.11
N VAL A 67 6.58 -24.77 33.48
CA VAL A 67 6.10 -23.55 34.17
C VAL A 67 4.98 -23.91 35.14
N ASP A 68 5.15 -23.52 36.40
CA ASP A 68 4.10 -23.57 37.42
C ASP A 68 3.62 -22.15 37.79
N VAL A 69 2.44 -22.07 38.40
CA VAL A 69 1.84 -20.81 38.84
C VAL A 69 2.51 -20.36 40.15
N PRO A 70 3.24 -19.23 40.16
CA PRO A 70 4.04 -18.84 41.31
C PRO A 70 3.20 -18.53 42.55
N ARG A 71 3.66 -18.99 43.72
CA ARG A 71 3.04 -18.74 45.03
C ARG A 71 4.02 -18.05 45.97
N ARG A 72 3.53 -16.99 46.63
CA ARG A 72 4.21 -16.30 47.73
C ARG A 72 4.42 -17.25 48.91
N PRO A 73 5.37 -16.96 49.83
CA PRO A 73 5.59 -17.77 51.04
C PRO A 73 4.34 -17.97 51.91
N ASN A 74 3.38 -17.05 51.84
CA ASN A 74 2.09 -17.14 52.54
C ASN A 74 1.03 -18.00 51.82
N GLY A 75 1.40 -18.70 50.74
CA GLY A 75 0.52 -19.59 49.97
C GLY A 75 -0.38 -18.89 48.95
N ARG A 76 -0.44 -17.55 48.93
CA ARG A 76 -1.19 -16.79 47.92
C ARG A 76 -0.45 -16.80 46.59
N TYR A 77 -1.17 -16.71 45.48
CA TYR A 77 -0.55 -16.49 44.17
C TYR A 77 0.24 -15.17 44.15
N ALA A 78 1.33 -15.14 43.39
CA ALA A 78 2.08 -13.92 43.12
C ALA A 78 1.28 -12.98 42.21
N ASP A 79 1.44 -11.68 42.43
CA ASP A 79 0.74 -10.65 41.69
C ASP A 79 1.49 -10.37 40.36
N ALA A 80 0.82 -9.76 39.39
CA ALA A 80 1.41 -9.42 38.11
C ALA A 80 1.91 -7.96 38.10
N ASP A 81 3.09 -7.72 37.54
CA ASP A 81 3.61 -6.38 37.28
C ASP A 81 3.99 -6.21 35.81
N PHE A 82 3.05 -5.69 35.02
CA PHE A 82 3.22 -5.47 33.58
C PHE A 82 4.31 -4.44 33.27
N LEU A 83 4.38 -3.36 34.07
CA LEU A 83 5.35 -2.30 33.87
C LEU A 83 6.76 -2.80 34.17
N GLY A 84 6.93 -3.49 35.30
CA GLY A 84 8.18 -4.14 35.67
C GLY A 84 8.62 -5.14 34.61
N ALA A 85 7.72 -6.03 34.18
CA ALA A 85 8.01 -7.03 33.16
C ALA A 85 8.48 -6.39 31.84
N LEU A 86 7.79 -5.36 31.35
CA LEU A 86 8.17 -4.67 30.12
C LEU A 86 9.52 -3.94 30.26
N LYS A 87 9.72 -3.19 31.35
CA LYS A 87 10.97 -2.45 31.59
C LYS A 87 12.17 -3.38 31.71
N ALA A 88 12.03 -4.47 32.47
CA ALA A 88 13.10 -5.45 32.64
C ALA A 88 13.35 -6.26 31.35
N THR A 89 12.31 -6.56 30.56
CA THR A 89 12.49 -7.15 29.22
C THR A 89 13.33 -6.23 28.33
N ILE A 90 12.99 -4.95 28.25
CA ILE A 90 13.74 -3.97 27.44
C ILE A 90 15.17 -3.80 27.97
N GLY A 91 15.33 -3.59 29.28
CA GLY A 91 16.63 -3.25 29.86
C GLY A 91 17.57 -4.43 30.04
N THR A 92 17.06 -5.62 30.37
CA THR A 92 17.86 -6.79 30.76
C THR A 92 17.86 -7.88 29.70
N LEU A 93 16.70 -8.20 29.11
CA LEU A 93 16.61 -9.30 28.14
C LEU A 93 16.99 -8.86 26.72
N LEU A 94 16.59 -7.65 26.33
CA LEU A 94 16.98 -7.04 25.06
C LEU A 94 18.27 -6.22 25.18
N GLU A 95 18.76 -5.96 26.40
CA GLU A 95 19.93 -5.12 26.67
C GLU A 95 19.84 -3.72 26.00
N GLY A 96 18.62 -3.18 25.90
CA GLY A 96 18.32 -1.93 25.19
C GLY A 96 18.26 -2.04 23.66
N GLY A 97 18.47 -3.23 23.10
CA GLY A 97 18.31 -3.52 21.68
C GLY A 97 16.86 -3.57 21.19
N GLU A 98 16.69 -3.66 19.88
CA GLU A 98 15.37 -3.76 19.25
C GLU A 98 14.81 -5.18 19.31
N GLY A 99 13.50 -5.34 19.48
CA GLY A 99 12.86 -6.66 19.53
C GLY A 99 11.33 -6.62 19.48
N VAL A 100 10.73 -7.73 19.06
CA VAL A 100 9.28 -7.96 19.14
C VAL A 100 8.99 -8.70 20.44
N ILE A 101 8.21 -8.08 21.32
CA ILE A 101 7.82 -8.63 22.61
C ILE A 101 6.39 -9.14 22.51
N TRP A 102 6.22 -10.46 22.68
CA TRP A 102 4.91 -11.08 22.81
C TRP A 102 4.56 -11.24 24.29
N MET A 103 3.43 -10.68 24.73
CA MET A 103 2.99 -10.73 26.12
C MET A 103 1.59 -11.33 26.21
N LEU A 104 1.46 -12.43 26.96
CA LEU A 104 0.19 -13.15 27.15
C LEU A 104 -0.31 -12.89 28.56
N SER A 105 -1.52 -12.35 28.70
CA SER A 105 -2.08 -12.05 30.02
C SER A 105 -3.59 -11.93 30.02
N ASN A 106 -4.23 -12.33 31.12
CA ASN A 106 -5.67 -12.12 31.33
C ASN A 106 -6.03 -10.67 31.72
N ASN A 107 -5.06 -9.76 31.84
CA ASN A 107 -5.22 -8.36 32.27
C ASN A 107 -5.96 -8.18 33.60
N LYS A 108 -6.06 -9.24 34.40
CA LYS A 108 -6.73 -9.20 35.70
C LYS A 108 -5.71 -9.20 36.81
N ASN A 109 -5.96 -8.32 37.77
CA ASN A 109 -5.28 -8.33 39.05
C ASN A 109 -5.89 -9.40 39.96
N ALA A 110 -5.08 -10.00 40.83
CA ALA A 110 -5.61 -10.93 41.83
C ALA A 110 -6.54 -10.18 42.81
N PRO A 111 -7.59 -10.85 43.35
CA PRO A 111 -8.43 -10.24 44.38
C PRO A 111 -7.58 -9.86 45.61
N ASN A 112 -7.75 -8.63 46.13
CA ASN A 112 -6.96 -8.03 47.22
C ASN A 112 -5.51 -7.65 46.85
N ASN A 113 -5.29 -7.23 45.60
CA ASN A 113 -4.01 -6.67 45.17
C ASN A 113 -3.65 -5.37 45.91
N ASP A 114 -2.35 -5.11 45.98
CA ASP A 114 -1.81 -3.83 46.45
C ASP A 114 -2.30 -2.69 45.53
N PRO A 115 -2.72 -1.53 46.08
CA PRO A 115 -3.09 -0.34 45.30
C PRO A 115 -2.04 0.09 44.26
N ASN A 116 -0.75 -0.21 44.50
CA ASN A 116 0.33 0.07 43.58
C ASN A 116 0.18 -0.67 42.24
N VAL A 117 -0.53 -1.81 42.18
CA VAL A 117 -0.70 -2.57 40.95
C VAL A 117 -1.57 -1.85 39.94
N GLU A 118 -2.62 -1.15 40.38
CA GLU A 118 -3.46 -0.36 39.48
C GLU A 118 -2.68 0.82 38.88
N ALA A 119 -1.87 1.49 39.70
CA ALA A 119 -0.97 2.54 39.24
C ALA A 119 0.09 2.02 38.25
N ASN A 120 0.66 0.83 38.51
CA ASN A 120 1.62 0.19 37.61
C ASN A 120 0.98 -0.20 36.28
N THR A 121 -0.23 -0.76 36.30
CA THR A 121 -0.98 -1.09 35.07
C THR A 121 -1.28 0.16 34.25
N ARG A 122 -1.67 1.27 34.90
CA ARG A 122 -1.85 2.56 34.22
C ARG A 122 -0.54 3.05 33.60
N ALA A 123 0.54 3.05 34.38
CA ALA A 123 1.86 3.48 33.93
C ALA A 123 2.44 2.60 32.81
N PHE A 124 2.08 1.31 32.75
CA PHE A 124 2.39 0.42 31.61
C PHE A 124 1.74 0.94 30.32
N TYR A 125 0.43 1.21 30.33
CA TYR A 125 -0.25 1.75 29.15
C TYR A 125 0.25 3.16 28.78
N ASP A 126 0.57 4.00 29.78
CA ASP A 126 1.14 5.33 29.53
C ASP A 126 2.52 5.24 28.88
N LEU A 127 3.37 4.29 29.31
CA LEU A 127 4.66 4.02 28.67
C LEU A 127 4.47 3.55 27.23
N LEU A 128 3.56 2.59 27.00
CA LEU A 128 3.29 2.10 25.64
C LEU A 128 2.77 3.22 24.74
N ARG A 129 1.96 4.14 25.26
CA ARG A 129 1.45 5.30 24.53
C ARG A 129 2.53 6.33 24.22
N SER A 130 3.28 6.76 25.24
CA SER A 130 4.22 7.87 25.15
C SER A 130 5.59 7.51 24.59
N SER A 131 5.98 6.23 24.61
CA SER A 131 7.30 5.81 24.14
C SER A 131 7.45 6.03 22.62
N PRO A 132 8.46 6.81 22.17
CA PRO A 132 8.75 6.99 20.75
C PRO A 132 9.38 5.73 20.13
N TYR A 133 9.89 4.82 20.94
CA TYR A 133 10.49 3.55 20.50
C TYR A 133 9.46 2.44 20.32
N VAL A 134 8.25 2.59 20.88
CA VAL A 134 7.13 1.68 20.64
C VAL A 134 6.22 2.33 19.61
N THR A 135 6.51 2.09 18.33
CA THR A 135 5.76 2.67 17.19
C THR A 135 4.71 1.73 16.63
N ARG A 136 4.82 0.43 16.90
CA ARG A 136 3.89 -0.59 16.42
C ARG A 136 3.47 -1.51 17.56
N MET A 137 2.17 -1.70 17.70
CA MET A 137 1.59 -2.56 18.74
C MET A 137 0.29 -3.16 18.24
N VAL A 138 0.14 -4.46 18.46
CA VAL A 138 -1.07 -5.23 18.14
C VAL A 138 -1.58 -5.97 19.36
N ALA A 139 -2.87 -6.30 19.35
CA ALA A 139 -3.49 -7.14 20.36
C ALA A 139 -4.44 -8.18 19.73
N PHE A 140 -4.51 -9.34 20.37
CA PHE A 140 -5.43 -10.43 20.05
C PHE A 140 -6.17 -10.87 21.33
N PRO A 141 -7.40 -10.40 21.55
CA PRO A 141 -8.27 -10.94 22.58
C PRO A 141 -8.70 -12.36 22.19
N LEU A 142 -8.50 -13.31 23.10
CA LEU A 142 -8.78 -14.72 22.86
C LEU A 142 -9.73 -15.27 23.92
N ARG A 143 -10.80 -15.90 23.46
CA ARG A 143 -11.72 -16.65 24.32
C ARG A 143 -11.16 -18.06 24.53
N MET A 144 -10.87 -18.38 25.78
CA MET A 144 -10.42 -19.69 26.23
C MET A 144 -11.00 -19.94 27.63
N PRO A 145 -12.24 -20.45 27.72
CA PRO A 145 -12.86 -20.71 29.01
C PRO A 145 -12.16 -21.87 29.70
N VAL A 146 -11.67 -21.62 30.91
CA VAL A 146 -10.92 -22.58 31.72
C VAL A 146 -11.34 -22.46 33.18
N LYS A 147 -11.27 -23.58 33.90
CA LYS A 147 -11.62 -23.65 35.32
C LYS A 147 -10.55 -24.39 36.10
N GLY A 148 -9.83 -23.62 36.92
CA GLY A 148 -8.85 -24.16 37.85
C GLY A 148 -9.46 -24.47 39.22
N PRO A 149 -8.64 -24.99 40.15
CA PRO A 149 -9.04 -25.21 41.53
C PRO A 149 -9.53 -23.95 42.26
N ASN A 150 -8.95 -22.78 41.97
CA ASN A 150 -9.24 -21.55 42.72
C ASN A 150 -9.99 -20.49 41.90
N PHE A 151 -9.79 -20.48 40.58
CA PHE A 151 -10.36 -19.45 39.70
C PHE A 151 -11.02 -20.04 38.46
N ALA A 152 -11.81 -19.21 37.79
CA ALA A 152 -12.31 -19.47 36.45
C ALA A 152 -12.00 -18.26 35.59
N GLU A 153 -11.64 -18.50 34.33
CA GLU A 153 -11.34 -17.45 33.37
C GLU A 153 -12.03 -17.77 32.04
N ASN A 154 -12.37 -16.72 31.29
CA ASN A 154 -13.04 -16.85 29.99
C ASN A 154 -12.10 -16.58 28.80
N GLY A 155 -10.96 -15.96 29.06
CA GLY A 155 -10.02 -15.57 28.03
C GLY A 155 -8.93 -14.60 28.50
N PHE A 156 -8.06 -14.25 27.58
CA PHE A 156 -6.88 -13.41 27.80
C PHE A 156 -6.55 -12.61 26.55
N ILE A 157 -5.59 -11.68 26.65
CA ILE A 157 -5.07 -10.91 25.52
C ILE A 157 -3.64 -11.35 25.23
N VAL A 158 -3.32 -11.51 23.95
CA VAL A 158 -1.96 -11.58 23.43
C VAL A 158 -1.59 -10.22 22.86
N TYR A 159 -0.57 -9.57 23.42
CA TYR A 159 -0.01 -8.34 22.87
C TYR A 159 1.24 -8.65 22.06
N GLY A 160 1.37 -8.02 20.89
CA GLY A 160 2.63 -7.92 20.14
C GLY A 160 3.12 -6.49 20.20
N ILE A 161 4.28 -6.25 20.83
CA ILE A 161 4.84 -4.92 21.05
C ILE A 161 6.18 -4.86 20.33
N ALA A 162 6.30 -3.98 19.34
CA ALA A 162 7.58 -3.74 18.70
C ALA A 162 8.34 -2.63 19.43
N TYR A 163 9.53 -2.95 19.94
CA TYR A 163 10.46 -1.98 20.50
C TYR A 163 11.59 -1.73 19.49
N GLY A 164 11.60 -0.55 18.87
CA GLY A 164 12.54 -0.18 17.82
C GLY A 164 11.97 -0.24 16.40
N ALA A 165 12.67 0.39 15.46
CA ALA A 165 12.18 0.56 14.09
C ALA A 165 12.22 -0.74 13.29
N ARG A 166 13.27 -1.57 13.43
CA ARG A 166 13.32 -2.87 12.74
C ARG A 166 12.31 -3.84 13.33
N ALA A 167 12.10 -3.79 14.65
CA ALA A 167 11.06 -4.59 15.29
C ALA A 167 9.66 -4.22 14.78
N ALA A 168 9.41 -2.94 14.50
CA ALA A 168 8.12 -2.51 13.95
C ALA A 168 7.89 -3.09 12.54
N GLN A 169 8.89 -3.03 11.67
CA GLN A 169 8.86 -3.64 10.33
C GLN A 169 8.71 -5.17 10.42
N ALA A 170 9.41 -5.81 11.35
CA ALA A 170 9.29 -7.24 11.56
C ALA A 170 7.90 -7.64 12.04
N LEU A 171 7.32 -6.88 12.98
CA LEU A 171 5.96 -7.11 13.46
C LEU A 171 4.93 -6.94 12.33
N ASP A 172 5.11 -5.98 11.43
CA ASP A 172 4.26 -5.82 10.23
C ASP A 172 4.26 -7.06 9.35
N VAL A 173 5.43 -7.62 9.09
CA VAL A 173 5.58 -8.85 8.32
C VAL A 173 4.92 -10.02 9.06
N ILE A 174 5.17 -10.17 10.36
CA ILE A 174 4.67 -11.29 11.17
C ILE A 174 3.12 -11.30 11.26
N VAL A 175 2.46 -10.15 11.29
CA VAL A 175 0.99 -10.07 11.45
C VAL A 175 0.23 -9.96 10.12
N ALA A 176 0.92 -9.98 8.99
CA ALA A 176 0.30 -9.84 7.67
C ALA A 176 -0.73 -10.96 7.40
N PRO A 177 -1.78 -10.72 6.60
CA PRO A 177 -2.91 -11.63 6.39
C PRO A 177 -2.56 -13.08 6.03
N ASP A 178 -1.48 -13.29 5.27
CA ASP A 178 -1.09 -14.59 4.72
C ASP A 178 0.04 -15.29 5.51
N THR A 179 0.21 -14.93 6.79
CA THR A 179 1.25 -15.50 7.65
C THR A 179 0.78 -16.69 8.48
N PRO A 180 1.70 -17.57 8.93
CA PRO A 180 1.37 -18.64 9.88
C PRO A 180 0.70 -18.13 11.16
N LEU A 181 1.07 -16.92 11.62
CA LEU A 181 0.46 -16.31 12.80
C LEU A 181 -1.05 -16.11 12.62
N ARG A 182 -1.50 -15.66 11.44
CA ARG A 182 -2.91 -15.41 11.17
C ARG A 182 -3.78 -16.66 11.30
N ALA A 183 -3.22 -17.85 11.03
CA ALA A 183 -3.94 -19.11 11.20
C ALA A 183 -4.26 -19.44 12.68
N LEU A 184 -3.56 -18.82 13.64
CA LEU A 184 -3.82 -19.02 15.08
C LEU A 184 -5.01 -18.23 15.60
N PHE A 185 -5.46 -17.20 14.88
CA PHE A 185 -6.46 -16.25 15.35
C PHE A 185 -7.62 -16.12 14.37
N ALA A 186 -8.84 -16.43 14.84
CA ALA A 186 -10.05 -16.27 14.03
C ALA A 186 -10.29 -14.81 13.60
N ASP A 187 -9.94 -13.86 14.47
CA ASP A 187 -10.11 -12.43 14.25
C ASP A 187 -8.81 -11.76 13.78
N PRO A 188 -8.89 -10.67 12.99
CA PRO A 188 -7.72 -9.86 12.61
C PRO A 188 -7.06 -9.21 13.83
N PRO A 189 -5.76 -8.85 13.75
CA PRO A 189 -5.08 -8.11 14.81
C PRO A 189 -5.75 -6.76 15.09
N ILE A 190 -5.81 -6.39 16.35
CA ILE A 190 -6.20 -5.05 16.78
C ILE A 190 -4.97 -4.17 16.80
N PHE A 191 -4.89 -3.17 15.92
CA PHE A 191 -3.79 -2.21 15.92
C PHE A 191 -4.00 -1.15 17.00
N LEU A 192 -3.16 -1.19 18.04
CA LEU A 192 -3.12 -0.18 19.10
C LEU A 192 -2.16 0.96 18.75
N LYS A 193 -1.14 0.69 17.93
CA LYS A 193 -0.26 1.69 17.31
C LYS A 193 0.06 1.35 15.85
N PRO A 194 0.24 2.34 14.95
CA PRO A 194 0.01 3.78 15.18
C PRO A 194 -1.47 4.08 15.41
N LEU A 195 -1.79 5.24 16.00
CA LEU A 195 -3.17 5.65 16.28
C LEU A 195 -3.96 5.96 15.01
N GLU A 196 -3.25 6.43 13.98
CA GLU A 196 -3.77 6.79 12.66
C GLU A 196 -3.31 5.77 11.59
N PRO A 197 -3.73 4.49 11.67
CA PRO A 197 -3.43 3.55 10.60
C PRO A 197 -4.25 3.89 9.36
N GLN A 198 -3.81 3.37 8.22
CA GLN A 198 -4.64 3.34 7.01
C GLN A 198 -5.99 2.69 7.34
N THR A 199 -7.06 3.46 7.13
CA THR A 199 -8.40 3.12 7.60
C THR A 199 -9.29 2.59 6.49
N LEU A 200 -9.00 2.99 5.25
CA LEU A 200 -9.78 2.61 4.09
C LEU A 200 -8.94 1.85 3.06
N GLU A 201 -9.60 0.88 2.44
CA GLU A 201 -9.18 0.20 1.23
C GLU A 201 -10.17 0.57 0.12
N LEU A 202 -9.68 1.03 -1.04
CA LEU A 202 -10.52 1.38 -2.18
C LEU A 202 -10.72 0.15 -3.07
N LEU A 203 -11.98 -0.16 -3.39
CA LEU A 203 -12.35 -1.22 -4.30
C LEU A 203 -12.98 -0.61 -5.56
N ILE A 204 -12.46 -1.02 -6.72
CA ILE A 204 -12.88 -0.56 -8.03
C ILE A 204 -13.26 -1.75 -8.89
N THR A 205 -14.47 -1.74 -9.42
CA THR A 205 -14.87 -2.66 -10.48
C THR A 205 -14.38 -2.11 -11.82
N PRO A 206 -13.88 -2.96 -12.74
CA PRO A 206 -13.50 -2.54 -14.08
C PRO A 206 -14.61 -1.76 -14.77
N GLN A 207 -14.31 -0.55 -15.25
CA GLN A 207 -15.31 0.34 -15.85
C GLN A 207 -14.69 1.35 -16.83
N PRO A 208 -15.45 1.80 -17.84
CA PRO A 208 -15.07 2.96 -18.64
C PRO A 208 -15.15 4.24 -17.80
N VAL A 209 -14.16 5.13 -17.95
CA VAL A 209 -14.08 6.37 -17.15
C VAL A 209 -14.12 7.66 -17.97
N GLY A 210 -14.44 7.55 -19.26
CA GLY A 210 -14.54 8.66 -20.21
C GLY A 210 -13.45 8.62 -21.29
N GLU A 211 -13.71 9.26 -22.43
CA GLU A 211 -12.72 9.44 -23.53
C GLU A 211 -12.07 8.15 -24.07
N GLY A 212 -12.72 7.00 -23.88
CA GLY A 212 -12.18 5.68 -24.27
C GLY A 212 -11.29 5.03 -23.21
N ALA A 213 -11.02 5.72 -22.09
CA ALA A 213 -10.20 5.20 -21.00
C ALA A 213 -10.95 4.15 -20.15
N GLN A 214 -10.19 3.18 -19.65
CA GLN A 214 -10.65 2.08 -18.80
C GLN A 214 -9.93 2.13 -17.46
N MET A 215 -10.68 1.95 -16.38
CA MET A 215 -10.15 1.86 -15.02
C MET A 215 -10.32 0.45 -14.50
N SER A 216 -9.29 -0.10 -13.87
CA SER A 216 -9.31 -1.43 -13.25
C SER A 216 -8.36 -1.52 -12.06
N MET A 217 -8.54 -2.54 -11.21
CA MET A 217 -7.60 -2.86 -10.14
C MET A 217 -6.65 -3.98 -10.60
N GLN A 218 -5.35 -3.76 -10.52
CA GLN A 218 -4.31 -4.73 -10.88
C GLN A 218 -3.27 -4.80 -9.76
N GLN A 219 -3.17 -5.94 -9.07
CA GLN A 219 -2.19 -6.14 -7.98
C GLN A 219 -2.20 -5.00 -6.93
N ASP A 220 -3.39 -4.63 -6.45
CA ASP A 220 -3.63 -3.52 -5.50
C ASP A 220 -3.24 -2.11 -6.01
N VAL A 221 -2.96 -1.98 -7.31
CA VAL A 221 -2.77 -0.71 -8.00
C VAL A 221 -4.00 -0.42 -8.84
N VAL A 222 -4.55 0.77 -8.69
CA VAL A 222 -5.59 1.26 -9.59
C VAL A 222 -4.91 1.68 -10.89
N VAL A 223 -5.31 1.12 -12.02
CA VAL A 223 -4.76 1.43 -13.34
C VAL A 223 -5.83 2.10 -14.18
N ILE A 224 -5.51 3.27 -14.74
CA ILE A 224 -6.33 3.98 -15.72
C ILE A 224 -5.57 4.03 -17.04
N ASP A 225 -6.09 3.31 -18.03
CA ASP A 225 -5.47 3.15 -19.34
C ASP A 225 -6.33 3.81 -20.43
N GLY A 226 -5.69 4.40 -21.44
CA GLY A 226 -6.36 5.04 -22.57
C GLY A 226 -6.57 6.55 -22.44
N LEU A 227 -5.87 7.22 -21.52
CA LEU A 227 -5.98 8.68 -21.36
C LEU A 227 -5.28 9.41 -22.52
N PRO A 228 -5.79 10.53 -23.06
CA PRO A 228 -5.10 11.27 -24.10
C PRO A 228 -3.89 12.06 -23.55
N GLY A 229 -2.71 11.83 -24.11
CA GLY A 229 -1.49 12.57 -23.78
C GLY A 229 -1.49 13.99 -24.35
N GLY A 230 -0.96 14.95 -23.58
CA GLY A 230 -0.89 16.37 -23.95
C GLY A 230 -2.22 17.13 -23.98
N ALA A 231 -3.30 16.51 -23.51
CA ALA A 231 -4.63 17.13 -23.39
C ALA A 231 -5.14 17.04 -21.95
N ARG A 232 -6.13 17.87 -21.62
CA ARG A 232 -6.87 17.76 -20.35
C ARG A 232 -7.94 16.70 -20.50
N SER A 233 -8.07 15.84 -19.50
CA SER A 233 -9.11 14.82 -19.42
C SER A 233 -9.83 14.91 -18.09
N THR A 234 -11.15 14.81 -18.13
CA THR A 234 -11.97 14.68 -16.92
C THR A 234 -12.48 13.25 -16.86
N ILE A 235 -11.97 12.48 -15.91
CA ILE A 235 -12.42 11.11 -15.69
C ILE A 235 -13.48 11.07 -14.60
N THR A 236 -14.50 10.23 -14.77
CA THR A 236 -15.53 9.99 -13.74
C THR A 236 -15.65 8.49 -13.52
N PHE A 237 -15.51 8.08 -12.26
CA PHE A 237 -15.50 6.68 -11.87
C PHE A 237 -16.28 6.46 -10.59
N THR A 238 -16.78 5.23 -10.41
CA THR A 238 -17.50 4.84 -9.21
C THR A 238 -16.72 3.76 -8.48
N GLY A 239 -16.46 4.00 -7.19
CA GLY A 239 -15.75 3.07 -6.31
C GLY A 239 -16.53 2.77 -5.04
N ARG A 240 -16.08 1.79 -4.27
CA ARG A 240 -16.53 1.54 -2.90
C ARG A 240 -15.32 1.54 -2.00
N VAL A 241 -15.49 1.94 -0.75
CA VAL A 241 -14.41 1.81 0.25
C VAL A 241 -14.77 0.75 1.26
N ARG A 242 -13.78 -0.04 1.68
CA ARG A 242 -13.87 -0.96 2.80
C ARG A 242 -13.23 -0.34 4.02
N ASN A 243 -13.90 -0.39 5.16
CA ASN A 243 -13.27 -0.04 6.44
C ASN A 243 -12.34 -1.18 6.88
N VAL A 244 -11.03 -0.94 6.87
CA VAL A 244 -10.01 -1.91 7.30
C VAL A 244 -9.47 -1.63 8.71
N ALA A 245 -9.98 -0.60 9.38
CA ALA A 245 -9.53 -0.20 10.72
C ALA A 245 -10.15 -1.08 11.83
N TYR A 246 -9.91 -2.39 11.83
CA TYR A 246 -10.40 -3.26 12.89
C TYR A 246 -9.78 -2.88 14.26
N PRO A 247 -10.56 -2.85 15.37
CA PRO A 247 -11.98 -3.20 15.53
C PRO A 247 -12.93 -1.99 15.50
N LYS A 248 -12.55 -0.92 14.82
CA LYS A 248 -13.24 0.38 14.82
C LYS A 248 -14.33 0.40 13.75
N LYS A 249 -15.53 0.84 14.14
CA LYS A 249 -16.61 1.25 13.24
C LYS A 249 -16.52 2.76 13.00
N ILE A 250 -16.66 3.19 11.74
CA ILE A 250 -16.77 4.61 11.41
C ILE A 250 -18.23 5.03 11.63
N LEU A 251 -18.50 5.81 12.68
CA LEU A 251 -19.84 6.36 12.92
C LEU A 251 -20.17 7.45 11.92
N SER A 252 -19.22 8.35 11.69
CA SER A 252 -19.34 9.43 10.71
C SER A 252 -17.98 9.90 10.23
N ALA A 253 -17.88 10.25 8.95
CA ALA A 253 -16.73 10.93 8.36
C ALA A 253 -17.14 11.64 7.05
N ARG A 254 -16.35 12.65 6.67
CA ARG A 254 -16.36 13.21 5.32
C ARG A 254 -15.15 12.73 4.56
N LEU A 255 -15.37 12.12 3.40
CA LEU A 255 -14.31 11.68 2.51
C LEU A 255 -13.99 12.78 1.50
N ASN A 256 -12.71 13.13 1.44
CA ASN A 256 -12.10 13.92 0.38
C ASN A 256 -10.99 13.10 -0.25
N ALA A 257 -10.76 13.27 -1.55
CA ALA A 257 -9.66 12.61 -2.23
C ALA A 257 -8.85 13.61 -3.05
N SER A 258 -7.57 13.34 -3.21
CA SER A 258 -6.69 14.06 -4.12
C SER A 258 -5.70 13.09 -4.76
N TRP A 259 -5.28 13.38 -5.99
CA TRP A 259 -4.26 12.62 -6.71
C TRP A 259 -2.95 13.39 -6.72
N ALA A 260 -1.83 12.71 -6.43
CA ALA A 260 -0.50 13.27 -6.60
C ALA A 260 0.43 12.26 -7.28
N ASP A 261 1.35 12.76 -8.10
CA ASP A 261 2.43 11.98 -8.71
C ASP A 261 3.58 11.70 -7.73
N THR A 262 3.66 12.49 -6.64
CA THR A 262 4.69 12.42 -5.62
C THR A 262 4.08 12.60 -4.22
N ASP A 263 4.75 12.08 -3.19
CA ASP A 263 4.22 12.07 -1.82
C ASP A 263 4.16 13.47 -1.15
N GLU A 264 4.93 14.44 -1.64
CA GLU A 264 5.10 15.77 -1.03
C GLU A 264 4.22 16.86 -1.67
N ALA A 265 3.59 16.59 -2.82
CA ALA A 265 2.83 17.60 -3.55
C ALA A 265 1.38 17.76 -3.03
N ASP A 266 0.90 19.00 -3.02
CA ASP A 266 -0.54 19.27 -2.92
C ASP A 266 -1.22 18.73 -4.19
N GLY A 267 -1.79 17.53 -4.05
CA GLY A 267 -2.38 16.79 -5.15
C GLY A 267 -3.58 17.49 -5.80
N THR A 268 -3.87 17.12 -7.04
CA THR A 268 -5.07 17.54 -7.77
C THR A 268 -6.31 17.04 -7.05
N PRO A 269 -7.25 17.90 -6.65
CA PRO A 269 -8.44 17.48 -5.91
C PRO A 269 -9.32 16.60 -6.80
N VAL A 270 -9.84 15.54 -6.20
CA VAL A 270 -10.89 14.70 -6.79
C VAL A 270 -12.22 15.28 -6.34
N ALA A 271 -13.03 15.69 -7.30
CA ALA A 271 -14.38 16.15 -7.04
C ALA A 271 -15.29 14.97 -6.69
N GLY A 272 -16.19 15.18 -5.73
CA GLY A 272 -17.00 14.13 -5.14
C GLY A 272 -16.77 14.09 -3.64
N SER A 273 -17.74 14.59 -2.88
CA SER A 273 -17.71 14.46 -1.41
C SER A 273 -18.68 13.35 -1.03
N ALA A 274 -18.17 12.34 -0.35
CA ALA A 274 -18.99 11.27 0.22
C ALA A 274 -19.04 11.43 1.73
N ARG A 275 -20.24 11.29 2.30
CA ARG A 275 -20.39 11.08 3.74
C ARG A 275 -20.39 9.59 3.98
N ILE A 276 -19.48 9.14 4.84
CA ILE A 276 -19.47 7.77 5.33
C ILE A 276 -20.11 7.80 6.72
N GLY A 277 -21.06 6.91 6.96
CA GLY A 277 -21.68 6.77 8.26
C GLY A 277 -22.02 5.30 8.54
N GLU A 278 -21.97 4.93 9.82
CA GLU A 278 -22.24 3.58 10.31
C GLU A 278 -21.51 2.45 9.54
N LEU A 279 -20.26 2.70 9.12
CA LEU A 279 -19.46 1.72 8.37
C LEU A 279 -18.69 0.81 9.33
N ALA A 280 -19.29 -0.36 9.58
CA ALA A 280 -18.72 -1.44 10.41
C ALA A 280 -17.32 -1.89 9.93
N ALA A 281 -16.55 -2.51 10.83
CA ALA A 281 -15.23 -3.03 10.48
C ALA A 281 -15.35 -4.15 9.42
N GLY A 282 -14.59 -4.04 8.32
CA GLY A 282 -14.65 -4.94 7.18
C GLY A 282 -15.82 -4.70 6.21
N ALA A 283 -16.77 -3.84 6.55
CA ALA A 283 -17.93 -3.55 5.71
C ALA A 283 -17.57 -2.63 4.53
N LEU A 284 -18.41 -2.68 3.49
CA LEU A 284 -18.29 -1.87 2.27
C LEU A 284 -19.24 -0.70 2.30
N SER A 285 -18.76 0.48 1.90
CA SER A 285 -19.59 1.65 1.71
C SER A 285 -20.58 1.47 0.56
N GLU A 286 -21.55 2.38 0.46
CA GLU A 286 -22.28 2.60 -0.78
C GLU A 286 -21.32 3.04 -1.90
N PRO A 287 -21.67 2.78 -3.18
CA PRO A 287 -20.90 3.27 -4.31
C PRO A 287 -20.80 4.79 -4.30
N MET A 288 -19.59 5.32 -4.47
CA MET A 288 -19.30 6.74 -4.53
C MET A 288 -18.73 7.11 -5.90
N THR A 289 -19.32 8.11 -6.52
CA THR A 289 -18.82 8.67 -7.77
C THR A 289 -17.79 9.75 -7.48
N MET A 290 -16.65 9.64 -8.13
CA MET A 290 -15.51 10.53 -8.03
C MET A 290 -15.14 11.03 -9.43
N THR A 291 -14.79 12.30 -9.53
CA THR A 291 -14.36 12.95 -10.77
C THR A 291 -12.97 13.52 -10.58
N LEU A 292 -12.03 13.13 -11.43
CA LEU A 292 -10.65 13.60 -11.39
C LEU A 292 -10.32 14.31 -12.70
N ASP A 293 -9.83 15.54 -12.59
CA ASP A 293 -9.30 16.29 -13.72
C ASP A 293 -7.80 16.04 -13.83
N LEU A 294 -7.35 15.60 -15.00
CA LEU A 294 -5.96 15.28 -15.29
C LEU A 294 -5.47 16.13 -16.45
N VAL A 295 -4.20 16.53 -16.38
CA VAL A 295 -3.49 17.14 -17.51
C VAL A 295 -2.46 16.14 -17.99
N GLY A 296 -2.66 15.60 -19.18
CA GLY A 296 -1.74 14.64 -19.77
C GLY A 296 -0.38 15.28 -20.05
N PRO A 297 0.75 14.62 -19.73
CA PRO A 297 2.08 15.13 -20.02
C PRO A 297 2.23 15.37 -21.53
N PRO A 298 2.84 16.50 -21.94
CA PRO A 298 3.04 16.79 -23.36
C PRO A 298 3.94 15.72 -23.99
N LYS A 299 3.76 15.48 -25.29
CA LYS A 299 4.65 14.58 -26.03
C LYS A 299 6.06 15.17 -26.01
N PRO A 300 7.09 14.40 -25.63
CA PRO A 300 8.46 14.91 -25.65
C PRO A 300 8.87 15.37 -27.05
N ASP A 301 9.58 16.49 -27.13
CA ASP A 301 9.99 17.08 -28.40
C ASP A 301 11.05 16.23 -29.14
N GLY A 302 11.09 16.34 -30.46
CA GLY A 302 12.14 15.77 -31.31
C GLY A 302 11.78 14.48 -32.05
N PHE A 303 12.59 14.15 -33.06
CA PHE A 303 12.32 13.05 -34.00
C PHE A 303 12.34 11.66 -33.35
N ALA A 304 13.19 11.44 -32.34
CA ALA A 304 13.27 10.15 -31.63
C ALA A 304 11.95 9.82 -30.92
N ASN A 305 11.25 10.86 -30.46
CA ASN A 305 10.01 10.73 -29.70
C ASN A 305 8.77 10.61 -30.60
N LEU A 306 8.92 10.66 -31.94
CA LEU A 306 7.80 10.41 -32.87
C LEU A 306 7.17 9.03 -32.66
N PHE A 307 7.99 8.03 -32.32
CA PHE A 307 7.57 6.65 -32.08
C PHE A 307 7.03 6.39 -30.67
N THR A 308 7.13 7.37 -29.75
CA THR A 308 6.53 7.26 -28.42
C THR A 308 5.00 7.26 -28.55
N THR A 309 4.41 6.10 -28.24
CA THR A 309 2.96 5.85 -28.29
C THR A 309 2.28 6.20 -26.99
N ASP A 310 2.98 6.00 -25.87
CA ASP A 310 2.42 6.18 -24.54
C ASP A 310 3.45 6.67 -23.52
N VAL A 311 2.94 7.09 -22.37
CA VAL A 311 3.74 7.38 -21.17
C VAL A 311 2.93 6.98 -19.94
N THR A 312 3.63 6.38 -18.97
CA THR A 312 3.04 5.98 -17.69
C THR A 312 3.45 6.95 -16.59
N VAL A 313 2.48 7.38 -15.79
CA VAL A 313 2.69 8.20 -14.59
C VAL A 313 2.16 7.44 -13.39
N ASP A 314 3.07 7.05 -12.50
CA ASP A 314 2.74 6.41 -11.23
C ASP A 314 2.60 7.47 -10.14
N GLY A 315 1.66 7.25 -9.22
CA GLY A 315 1.40 8.14 -8.10
C GLY A 315 0.42 7.51 -7.12
N TYR A 316 -0.26 8.34 -6.34
CA TYR A 316 -1.18 7.89 -5.31
C TYR A 316 -2.46 8.73 -5.29
N LEU A 317 -3.56 8.04 -5.05
CA LEU A 317 -4.81 8.66 -4.61
C LEU A 317 -4.78 8.74 -3.08
N LYS A 318 -4.66 9.96 -2.56
CA LYS A 318 -4.74 10.30 -1.14
C LYS A 318 -6.20 10.46 -0.75
N ILE A 319 -6.73 9.51 0.00
CA ILE A 319 -8.09 9.55 0.55
C ILE A 319 -8.00 10.04 2.00
N VAL A 320 -8.60 11.18 2.28
CA VAL A 320 -8.64 11.79 3.60
C VAL A 320 -10.04 11.70 4.18
N LEU A 321 -10.14 11.09 5.36
CA LEU A 321 -11.34 11.17 6.19
C LEU A 321 -11.20 12.35 7.15
N GLN A 322 -12.18 13.26 7.13
CA GLN A 322 -12.26 14.43 8.01
C GLN A 322 -13.52 14.38 8.88
N ASN A 323 -13.48 15.05 10.03
CA ASN A 323 -14.55 15.00 11.05
C ASN A 323 -14.91 13.55 11.38
N LEU A 324 -13.87 12.74 11.53
CA LEU A 324 -13.99 11.33 11.78
C LEU A 324 -14.42 11.10 13.23
N THR A 325 -15.45 10.28 13.38
CA THR A 325 -15.86 9.74 14.67
C THR A 325 -15.84 8.22 14.57
N PHE A 326 -15.00 7.60 15.38
CA PHE A 326 -14.95 6.16 15.54
C PHE A 326 -15.73 5.71 16.77
N ASP A 327 -16.23 4.48 16.72
CA ASP A 327 -16.62 3.71 17.90
C ASP A 327 -16.14 2.25 17.74
N LEU A 328 -16.29 1.45 18.78
CA LEU A 328 -16.05 0.01 18.67
C LEU A 328 -17.15 -0.65 17.84
N ASP A 329 -16.74 -1.51 16.91
CA ASP A 329 -17.65 -2.34 16.13
C ASP A 329 -18.49 -3.24 17.04
N ASP A 330 -19.79 -3.34 16.75
CA ASP A 330 -20.74 -4.10 17.57
C ASP A 330 -20.38 -5.59 17.62
N GLY A 331 -19.84 -6.14 16.52
CA GLY A 331 -19.37 -7.52 16.45
C GLY A 331 -18.12 -7.75 17.30
N PHE A 332 -17.24 -6.75 17.40
CA PHE A 332 -16.09 -6.81 18.31
C PHE A 332 -16.54 -6.72 19.78
N VAL A 333 -17.45 -5.79 20.11
CA VAL A 333 -17.97 -5.63 21.47
C VAL A 333 -18.57 -6.94 21.99
N ALA A 334 -19.36 -7.64 21.16
CA ALA A 334 -19.91 -8.96 21.49
C ALA A 334 -18.82 -10.01 21.82
N LYS A 335 -17.75 -10.05 21.01
CA LYS A 335 -16.63 -10.97 21.19
C LYS A 335 -15.80 -10.63 22.42
N ALA A 336 -15.50 -9.34 22.63
CA ALA A 336 -14.74 -8.86 23.78
C ALA A 336 -15.44 -9.18 25.09
N ALA A 337 -16.76 -8.99 25.18
CA ALA A 337 -17.50 -9.37 26.39
C ALA A 337 -17.45 -10.89 26.68
N ALA A 338 -17.44 -11.71 25.63
CA ALA A 338 -17.26 -13.15 25.77
C ALA A 338 -15.86 -13.49 26.33
N VAL A 339 -14.84 -12.67 26.08
CA VAL A 339 -13.50 -12.84 26.67
C VAL A 339 -13.47 -12.38 28.13
N PHE A 340 -14.09 -11.23 28.46
CA PHE A 340 -13.97 -10.62 29.80
C PHE A 340 -15.07 -11.01 30.80
N GLY A 341 -16.13 -11.71 30.37
CA GLY A 341 -17.06 -12.42 31.26
C GLY A 341 -18.37 -11.72 31.59
N GLY A 342 -18.99 -11.03 30.62
CA GLY A 342 -20.36 -10.52 30.78
C GLY A 342 -21.39 -11.45 30.14
N GLU A 343 -22.28 -12.06 30.94
CA GLU A 343 -23.53 -12.69 30.45
C GLU A 343 -24.67 -11.65 30.22
N MET A 344 -24.32 -10.37 30.12
CA MET A 344 -25.28 -9.27 29.97
C MET A 344 -25.71 -9.12 28.51
N VAL A 345 -26.96 -8.71 28.26
CA VAL A 345 -27.52 -8.47 26.91
C VAL A 345 -27.86 -6.97 26.75
N GLY A 346 -27.61 -6.38 25.58
CA GLY A 346 -28.03 -5.00 25.24
C GLY A 346 -27.00 -3.90 25.57
N GLU A 347 -27.44 -2.66 25.81
CA GLU A 347 -26.57 -1.49 26.06
C GLU A 347 -25.60 -1.66 27.25
N GLY A 348 -26.01 -2.43 28.26
CA GLY A 348 -25.15 -2.78 29.40
C GLY A 348 -23.91 -3.59 29.00
N HIS A 349 -23.95 -4.26 27.85
CA HIS A 349 -22.84 -5.06 27.32
C HIS A 349 -21.67 -4.18 26.85
N ARG A 350 -21.97 -3.08 26.15
CA ARG A 350 -20.94 -2.12 25.71
C ARG A 350 -20.30 -1.44 26.93
N ALA A 351 -21.10 -0.91 27.85
CA ALA A 351 -20.58 -0.26 29.06
C ALA A 351 -19.68 -1.20 29.89
N PHE A 352 -20.07 -2.47 30.00
CA PHE A 352 -19.23 -3.49 30.66
C PHE A 352 -17.91 -3.71 29.92
N VAL A 353 -17.93 -3.92 28.60
CA VAL A 353 -16.71 -4.10 27.79
C VAL A 353 -15.80 -2.88 27.88
N GLU A 354 -16.36 -1.67 27.86
CA GLU A 354 -15.59 -0.44 27.99
C GLU A 354 -14.90 -0.29 29.35
N GLN A 355 -15.50 -0.82 30.42
CA GLN A 355 -14.88 -0.84 31.74
C GLN A 355 -13.79 -1.92 31.88
N GLN A 356 -13.88 -3.01 31.12
CA GLN A 356 -12.94 -4.13 31.22
C GLN A 356 -11.75 -3.99 30.26
N LEU A 357 -11.95 -3.35 29.11
CA LEU A 357 -10.88 -3.14 28.16
C LEU A 357 -9.88 -2.09 28.67
N PRO A 358 -8.58 -2.31 28.47
CA PRO A 358 -7.58 -1.29 28.75
C PRO A 358 -7.82 0.00 27.98
N THR A 359 -7.50 1.15 28.59
CA THR A 359 -7.76 2.47 28.00
C THR A 359 -7.10 2.68 26.64
N ILE A 360 -5.95 2.02 26.38
CA ILE A 360 -5.25 2.06 25.10
C ILE A 360 -6.10 1.56 23.92
N PHE A 361 -7.11 0.71 24.17
CA PHE A 361 -8.05 0.28 23.12
C PHE A 361 -8.96 1.41 22.66
N PHE A 362 -9.07 2.52 23.41
CA PHE A 362 -9.96 3.64 23.11
C PHE A 362 -9.22 4.89 22.64
N ASP A 363 -7.88 4.87 22.57
CA ASP A 363 -7.07 6.04 22.15
C ASP A 363 -7.46 6.56 20.76
N PHE A 364 -8.02 5.68 19.91
CA PHE A 364 -8.54 6.05 18.59
C PHE A 364 -9.67 7.09 18.64
N ARG A 365 -10.36 7.25 19.78
CA ARG A 365 -11.47 8.23 19.94
C ARG A 365 -10.98 9.68 19.82
N GLY A 366 -9.68 9.91 20.01
CA GLY A 366 -9.05 11.23 19.77
C GLY A 366 -8.67 11.51 18.32
N VAL A 367 -8.84 10.55 17.41
CA VAL A 367 -8.47 10.69 16.00
C VAL A 367 -9.62 11.29 15.21
N ASP A 368 -9.45 12.53 14.74
CA ASP A 368 -10.47 13.29 13.99
C ASP A 368 -10.25 13.27 12.47
N HIS A 369 -9.12 12.74 12.01
CA HIS A 369 -8.82 12.54 10.60
C HIS A 369 -7.92 11.32 10.36
N THR A 370 -8.02 10.71 9.17
CA THR A 370 -7.06 9.69 8.71
C THR A 370 -6.71 9.90 7.26
N VAL A 371 -5.56 9.36 6.85
CA VAL A 371 -5.12 9.35 5.46
C VAL A 371 -4.91 7.91 5.01
N SER A 372 -5.59 7.52 3.94
CA SER A 372 -5.38 6.25 3.23
C SER A 372 -4.78 6.53 1.86
N ARG A 373 -3.75 5.79 1.48
CA ARG A 373 -3.07 5.95 0.20
C ARG A 373 -3.37 4.75 -0.68
N VAL A 374 -3.78 5.01 -1.91
CA VAL A 374 -4.06 3.98 -2.91
C VAL A 374 -3.15 4.22 -4.11
N PRO A 375 -2.26 3.30 -4.47
CA PRO A 375 -1.44 3.43 -5.66
C PRO A 375 -2.30 3.62 -6.92
N LEU A 376 -1.94 4.61 -7.74
CA LEU A 376 -2.62 4.93 -8.98
C LEU A 376 -1.61 5.01 -10.13
N ARG A 377 -1.86 4.26 -11.19
CA ARG A 377 -1.09 4.27 -12.44
C ARG A 377 -1.93 4.85 -13.56
N LEU A 378 -1.44 5.91 -14.18
CA LEU A 378 -2.08 6.58 -15.31
C LEU A 378 -1.29 6.27 -16.59
N VAL A 379 -1.95 5.74 -17.61
CA VAL A 379 -1.33 5.45 -18.92
C VAL A 379 -1.93 6.39 -19.96
N PHE A 380 -1.09 7.31 -20.44
CA PHE A 380 -1.46 8.30 -21.45
C PHE A 380 -1.00 7.85 -22.83
N HIS A 381 -1.89 7.89 -23.82
CA HIS A 381 -1.64 7.57 -25.22
C HIS A 381 -1.54 8.83 -26.05
N TYR A 382 -0.49 8.93 -26.86
CA TYR A 382 -0.29 10.02 -27.80
C TYR A 382 -0.95 9.73 -29.14
N SER A 383 -1.48 10.78 -29.78
CA SER A 383 -2.05 10.65 -31.13
C SER A 383 -1.01 10.16 -32.14
N PRO A 384 -1.33 9.19 -33.01
CA PRO A 384 -0.45 8.75 -34.09
C PRO A 384 -0.44 9.71 -35.29
N LEU A 385 -1.27 10.76 -35.29
CA LEU A 385 -1.37 11.72 -36.41
C LEU A 385 -0.03 12.34 -36.83
N PRO A 386 0.87 12.76 -35.92
CA PRO A 386 2.18 13.29 -36.31
C PRO A 386 3.04 12.26 -37.05
N LEU A 387 2.95 10.98 -36.68
CA LEU A 387 3.67 9.90 -37.34
C LEU A 387 3.13 9.69 -38.77
N TYR A 388 1.82 9.69 -38.94
CA TYR A 388 1.20 9.59 -40.26
C TYR A 388 1.51 10.81 -41.14
N ALA A 389 1.52 12.01 -40.58
CA ALA A 389 1.89 13.23 -41.29
C ALA A 389 3.36 13.19 -41.75
N ALA A 390 4.28 12.73 -40.89
CA ALA A 390 5.68 12.55 -41.23
C ALA A 390 5.87 11.49 -42.35
N GLY A 391 5.16 10.36 -42.25
CA GLY A 391 5.17 9.32 -43.28
C GLY A 391 4.63 9.81 -44.63
N ALA A 392 3.51 10.53 -44.62
CA ALA A 392 2.94 11.15 -45.82
C ALA A 392 3.88 12.20 -46.42
N GLY A 393 4.51 13.03 -45.59
CA GLY A 393 5.51 14.01 -46.02
C GLY A 393 6.72 13.37 -46.69
N LEU A 394 7.23 12.26 -46.13
CA LEU A 394 8.32 11.49 -46.74
C LEU A 394 7.92 10.93 -48.10
N LEU A 395 6.73 10.34 -48.22
CA LEU A 395 6.22 9.80 -49.48
C LEU A 395 6.07 10.90 -50.55
N LEU A 396 5.54 12.07 -50.17
CA LEU A 396 5.42 13.22 -51.07
C LEU A 396 6.80 13.76 -51.48
N GLY A 397 7.76 13.81 -50.55
CA GLY A 397 9.14 14.21 -50.84
C GLY A 397 9.82 13.27 -51.83
N LEU A 398 9.68 11.96 -51.64
CA LEU A 398 10.20 10.94 -52.56
C LEU A 398 9.53 11.01 -53.93
N ALA A 399 8.21 11.21 -53.99
CA ALA A 399 7.49 11.40 -55.24
C ALA A 399 7.95 12.68 -55.97
N GLY A 400 8.18 13.76 -55.24
CA GLY A 400 8.75 15.00 -55.76
C GLY A 400 10.13 14.78 -56.37
N LEU A 401 11.04 14.11 -55.64
CA LEU A 401 12.38 13.75 -56.14
C LEU A 401 12.32 12.86 -57.38
N ALA A 402 11.41 11.90 -57.43
CA ALA A 402 11.20 11.05 -58.61
C ALA A 402 10.60 11.83 -59.81
N ALA A 403 9.85 12.90 -59.56
CA ALA A 403 9.31 13.77 -60.61
C ALA A 403 10.36 14.73 -61.20
N ILE A 404 11.44 15.05 -60.48
CA ILE A 404 12.52 15.90 -60.98
C ILE A 404 13.09 15.41 -62.33
N PRO A 405 13.55 14.15 -62.49
CA PRO A 405 14.05 13.68 -63.78
C PRO A 405 12.96 13.68 -64.85
N LEU A 406 11.68 13.45 -64.51
CA LEU A 406 10.58 13.52 -65.47
C LEU A 406 10.41 14.94 -66.04
N VAL A 407 10.60 15.97 -65.22
CA VAL A 407 10.53 17.39 -65.66
C VAL A 407 11.83 17.81 -66.36
N LEU A 408 12.99 17.42 -65.83
CA LEU A 408 14.29 17.79 -66.38
C LEU A 408 14.57 17.11 -67.72
N LEU A 409 14.25 15.82 -67.87
CA LEU A 409 14.50 15.04 -69.08
C LEU A 409 13.38 15.17 -70.14
N ARG A 410 12.37 16.02 -69.89
CA ARG A 410 11.25 16.22 -70.82
C ARG A 410 11.76 16.81 -72.14
N PRO A 411 11.35 16.26 -73.30
CA PRO A 411 11.70 16.83 -74.60
C PRO A 411 11.05 18.21 -74.80
N ARG A 412 11.87 19.22 -75.13
CA ARG A 412 11.44 20.60 -75.36
C ARG A 412 11.67 21.01 -76.81
N ASP A 413 10.77 21.86 -77.32
CA ASP A 413 10.91 22.46 -78.64
C ASP A 413 11.91 23.62 -78.56
N HIS A 414 12.90 23.60 -79.44
CA HIS A 414 13.90 24.64 -79.58
C HIS A 414 13.94 25.13 -81.03
N LEU A 415 13.99 26.45 -81.20
CA LEU A 415 14.30 27.07 -82.48
C LEU A 415 15.79 27.36 -82.51
N VAL A 416 16.51 26.66 -83.41
CA VAL A 416 17.98 26.71 -83.51
C VAL A 416 18.33 27.27 -84.87
N ARG A 417 19.24 28.25 -84.91
CA ARG A 417 19.79 28.75 -86.16
C ARG A 417 21.13 28.08 -86.43
N VAL A 418 21.24 27.43 -87.58
CA VAL A 418 22.45 26.74 -88.04
C VAL A 418 22.82 27.34 -89.39
N ALA A 419 24.00 27.96 -89.47
CA ALA A 419 24.50 28.63 -90.68
C ALA A 419 23.45 29.49 -91.43
N GLY A 420 22.72 30.34 -90.68
CA GLY A 420 21.73 31.28 -91.23
C GLY A 420 20.30 30.71 -91.41
N ALA A 421 20.10 29.39 -91.41
CA ALA A 421 18.78 28.76 -91.52
C ALA A 421 18.18 28.45 -90.14
N ALA A 422 16.88 28.69 -89.95
CA ALA A 422 16.17 28.43 -88.70
C ALA A 422 15.46 27.06 -88.75
N HIS A 423 15.80 26.18 -87.81
CA HIS A 423 15.21 24.86 -87.66
C HIS A 423 14.49 24.73 -86.32
N ARG A 424 13.29 24.15 -86.32
CA ARG A 424 12.56 23.79 -85.11
C ARG A 424 12.82 22.32 -84.79
N VAL A 425 13.45 22.06 -83.65
CA VAL A 425 13.81 20.70 -83.21
C VAL A 425 13.33 20.43 -81.80
N ARG A 426 12.81 19.23 -81.58
CA ARG A 426 12.37 18.77 -80.25
C ARG A 426 13.44 17.87 -79.66
N LEU A 427 14.14 18.36 -78.64
CA LEU A 427 15.31 17.69 -78.07
C LEU A 427 15.11 17.42 -76.58
N ARG A 428 15.53 16.23 -76.13
CA ARG A 428 15.78 15.94 -74.70
C ARG A 428 17.17 16.45 -74.30
N PRO A 429 17.41 16.75 -73.01
CA PRO A 429 18.76 17.03 -72.53
C PRO A 429 19.72 15.88 -72.89
N GLY A 430 20.89 16.21 -73.41
CA GLY A 430 21.89 15.23 -73.86
C GLY A 430 21.65 14.65 -75.25
N GLN A 431 20.44 14.72 -75.80
CA GLN A 431 20.11 14.23 -77.15
C GLN A 431 20.79 15.09 -78.21
N GLN A 432 21.38 14.42 -79.20
CA GLN A 432 22.03 15.06 -80.34
C GLN A 432 21.22 14.81 -81.61
N VAL A 433 21.07 15.84 -82.43
CA VAL A 433 20.47 15.73 -83.75
C VAL A 433 21.35 16.50 -84.73
N THR A 434 21.65 15.86 -85.84
CA THR A 434 22.42 16.47 -86.93
C THR A 434 21.46 17.21 -87.85
N LEU A 435 21.74 18.49 -88.11
CA LEU A 435 20.96 19.35 -88.98
C LEU A 435 21.87 19.90 -90.09
N THR A 436 21.37 19.94 -91.32
CA THR A 436 22.09 20.56 -92.42
C THR A 436 21.82 22.07 -92.41
N GLY A 437 22.88 22.88 -92.30
CA GLY A 437 22.80 24.34 -92.29
C GLY A 437 22.51 24.93 -93.66
N GLY A 438 22.28 26.25 -93.72
CA GLY A 438 22.11 26.98 -94.98
C GLY A 438 23.36 26.99 -95.88
N ASP A 439 24.50 26.54 -95.34
CA ASP A 439 25.79 26.33 -96.00
C ASP A 439 25.95 24.92 -96.61
N GLY A 440 24.95 24.03 -96.46
CA GLY A 440 24.98 22.66 -96.95
C GLY A 440 25.82 21.68 -96.11
N ARG A 441 26.40 22.12 -94.99
CA ARG A 441 27.18 21.26 -94.07
C ARG A 441 26.31 20.73 -92.93
N ALA A 442 26.67 19.58 -92.40
CA ALA A 442 26.00 18.96 -91.26
C ALA A 442 26.56 19.51 -89.94
N HIS A 443 25.69 20.04 -89.07
CA HIS A 443 26.04 20.54 -87.73
C HIS A 443 25.31 19.73 -86.67
N ILE A 444 25.96 19.43 -85.54
CA ILE A 444 25.37 18.65 -84.46
C ILE A 444 24.79 19.58 -83.41
N VAL A 445 23.48 19.46 -83.18
CA VAL A 445 22.78 20.22 -82.14
C VAL A 445 22.52 19.32 -80.93
N ARG A 446 23.07 19.70 -79.78
CA ARG A 446 22.88 18.98 -78.50
C ARG A 446 21.92 19.71 -77.58
N GLY A 447 20.87 19.02 -77.13
CA GLY A 447 19.94 19.51 -76.11
C GLY A 447 20.61 19.67 -74.74
N ARG A 448 20.25 20.72 -74.00
CA ARG A 448 20.74 20.97 -72.62
C ARG A 448 19.58 20.89 -71.63
N ALA A 449 19.89 20.54 -70.38
CA ALA A 449 18.89 20.49 -69.30
C ALA A 449 18.31 21.88 -69.01
N PHE A 450 19.14 22.92 -69.14
CA PHE A 450 18.78 24.32 -69.01
C PHE A 450 19.49 25.15 -70.09
N GLY A 451 18.81 26.17 -70.63
CA GLY A 451 19.35 27.08 -71.64
C GLY A 451 19.15 26.64 -73.09
N ARG A 452 19.73 27.40 -74.03
CA ARG A 452 19.67 27.11 -75.47
C ARG A 452 20.52 25.87 -75.80
N PRO A 453 20.11 25.05 -76.78
CA PRO A 453 20.92 23.92 -77.24
C PRO A 453 22.24 24.42 -77.81
N SER A 454 23.31 23.64 -77.61
CA SER A 454 24.63 23.96 -78.15
C SER A 454 24.76 23.40 -79.56
N VAL A 455 25.20 24.25 -80.48
CA VAL A 455 25.56 23.87 -81.84
C VAL A 455 27.06 23.57 -81.84
N LEU A 456 27.42 22.35 -82.19
CA LEU A 456 28.79 21.91 -82.43
C LEU A 456 28.97 21.87 -83.95
N SER A 457 29.93 22.64 -84.46
CA SER A 457 30.29 22.74 -85.88
C SER A 457 31.09 21.55 -86.36
#